data_AF-A0A378JHR1-F1
#
_entry.id   AF-A0A378JHR1-F1
#
_cell.length_a   1.000
_cell.length_b   1.000
_cell.length_c   1.000
_cell.angle_alpha   90.00
_cell.angle_beta   90.00
_cell.angle_gamma   90.00
#
_symmetry.space_group_name_H-M   'P 1'
#
loop_
_entity.id
_entity.type
_entity.pdbx_description
1 polymer ?
#
loop_
_entity_poly.entity_id
_entity_poly.type
_entity_poly.pdbx_seq_one_letter_code
_entity_poly.pdbx_strand_id
1 'polypeptide(L)'
;MLSQAAENFKNLCIERIPALETFTWRDEALSDKQWENLYQEYQKAPVRPGQEQRKVTSQFIIYLLSCEFKADSTEVTAALQKKNPAREAKKRQRGQEEKAPAPLRSEKKIKKEIVASNQKIVATIEGATDAKLIQELEKRGIQVTQYTGEASPFKGYRSVETMYTPQGTNKLRKIGEVKVESKTRKVSRVKFFGKETPIKNDHQKGRVIIPNVKKKELREDKPQLVSNRLEPSEFEITLETIKKAKGNKRRIGQKQLTGASCREVFEAHGVETVVLVKGSKYHWGHLRGLCLGGQHTAAHLMPITAAANYNTLNLVEKPIIEKLTKKRENSNCIQSITVKVTPIYSEDSESLIPEVLNFELDWEEKISDTETNYKTKTIIINPCSYRPATSKECDALTSEDIENFLISPETIGAEGVDEDYLESSSPSPKR
;
A
#
# COMPACT_ATOMS: atom_id res chain seq x y z
N MET A 1 -22.27 -29.57 -19.87
CA MET A 1 -21.83 -30.90 -19.44
C MET A 1 -20.46 -30.77 -18.81
N LEU A 2 -20.39 -31.04 -17.51
CA LEU A 2 -19.17 -31.11 -16.73
C LEU A 2 -18.26 -32.24 -17.20
N SER A 3 -16.94 -32.04 -17.11
CA SER A 3 -16.01 -33.16 -17.23
C SER A 3 -16.20 -34.14 -16.07
N GLN A 4 -15.92 -35.44 -16.27
CA GLN A 4 -16.03 -36.43 -15.19
C GLN A 4 -15.19 -36.06 -13.96
N ALA A 5 -14.02 -35.45 -14.19
CA ALA A 5 -13.14 -35.01 -13.13
C ALA A 5 -13.72 -33.81 -12.36
N ALA A 6 -14.34 -32.85 -13.05
CA ALA A 6 -15.02 -31.73 -12.41
C ALA A 6 -16.28 -32.18 -11.65
N GLU A 7 -17.02 -33.19 -12.15
CA GLU A 7 -18.16 -33.78 -11.43
C GLU A 7 -17.70 -34.47 -10.14
N ASN A 8 -16.61 -35.24 -10.19
CA ASN A 8 -16.02 -35.84 -8.99
C ASN A 8 -15.56 -34.77 -7.98
N PHE A 9 -14.97 -33.67 -8.46
CA PHE A 9 -14.58 -32.54 -7.62
C PHE A 9 -15.77 -31.83 -6.99
N LYS A 10 -16.86 -31.62 -7.75
CA LYS A 10 -18.13 -31.07 -7.27
C LYS A 10 -18.70 -31.92 -6.14
N ASN A 11 -18.76 -33.25 -6.32
CA ASN A 11 -19.24 -34.17 -5.29
C ASN A 11 -18.39 -34.10 -4.02
N LEU A 12 -17.05 -34.05 -4.16
CA LEU A 12 -16.14 -33.87 -3.03
C LEU A 12 -16.35 -32.52 -2.32
N CYS A 13 -16.67 -31.45 -3.06
CA CYS A 13 -16.98 -30.15 -2.47
C CYS A 13 -18.29 -30.19 -1.67
N ILE A 14 -19.33 -30.83 -2.21
CA ILE A 14 -20.63 -31.02 -1.55
C ILE A 14 -20.47 -31.86 -0.29
N GLU A 15 -19.67 -32.94 -0.31
CA GLU A 15 -19.37 -33.75 0.89
C GLU A 15 -18.76 -32.88 2.02
N ARG A 16 -17.89 -31.92 1.67
CA ARG A 16 -17.22 -31.04 2.63
C ARG A 16 -18.05 -29.84 3.07
N ILE A 17 -18.99 -29.39 2.23
CA ILE A 17 -19.94 -28.32 2.51
C ILE A 17 -21.30 -28.72 1.90
N PRO A 18 -22.13 -29.50 2.63
CA PRO A 18 -23.41 -30.00 2.10
C PRO A 18 -24.35 -28.90 1.60
N ALA A 19 -24.25 -27.69 2.17
CA ALA A 19 -25.01 -26.52 1.74
C ALA A 19 -24.79 -26.15 0.25
N LEU A 20 -23.70 -26.59 -0.38
CA LEU A 20 -23.42 -26.35 -1.80
C LEU A 20 -24.41 -27.02 -2.75
N GLU A 21 -25.05 -28.11 -2.34
CA GLU A 21 -26.03 -28.83 -3.17
C GLU A 21 -27.22 -27.93 -3.57
N THR A 22 -27.60 -27.02 -2.67
CA THR A 22 -28.72 -26.09 -2.90
C THR A 22 -28.27 -24.63 -2.82
N PHE A 23 -26.97 -24.39 -2.91
CA PHE A 23 -26.41 -23.04 -2.85
C PHE A 23 -26.74 -22.28 -4.13
N THR A 24 -27.21 -21.06 -3.93
CA THR A 24 -27.39 -20.09 -5.01
C THR A 24 -26.54 -18.86 -4.71
N TRP A 25 -25.95 -18.31 -5.76
CA TRP A 25 -25.24 -17.04 -5.72
C TRP A 25 -26.03 -16.03 -6.54
N ARG A 26 -26.54 -14.97 -5.89
CA ARG A 26 -27.46 -14.00 -6.52
C ARG A 26 -28.66 -14.69 -7.17
N ASP A 27 -29.25 -15.63 -6.43
CA ASP A 27 -30.43 -16.41 -6.82
C ASP A 27 -30.23 -17.38 -8.00
N GLU A 28 -28.99 -17.56 -8.46
CA GLU A 28 -28.62 -18.53 -9.49
C GLU A 28 -27.83 -19.70 -8.89
N ALA A 29 -28.16 -20.93 -9.30
CA ALA A 29 -27.34 -22.09 -8.95
C ALA A 29 -25.98 -22.05 -9.67
N LEU A 30 -24.96 -22.70 -9.11
CA LEU A 30 -23.68 -22.85 -9.80
C LEU A 30 -23.86 -23.60 -11.12
N SER A 31 -23.55 -22.93 -12.22
CA SER A 31 -23.53 -23.53 -13.55
C SER A 31 -22.40 -24.56 -13.69
N ASP A 32 -22.56 -25.51 -14.62
CA ASP A 32 -21.49 -26.44 -15.03
C ASP A 32 -20.17 -25.71 -15.32
N LYS A 33 -20.24 -24.55 -15.98
CA LYS A 33 -19.06 -23.76 -16.32
C LYS A 33 -18.32 -23.25 -15.07
N GLN A 34 -19.06 -22.81 -14.06
CA GLN A 34 -18.45 -22.36 -12.80
C GLN A 34 -17.81 -23.52 -12.05
N TRP A 35 -18.45 -24.69 -12.01
CA TRP A 35 -17.84 -25.89 -11.42
C TRP A 35 -16.57 -26.33 -12.13
N GLU A 36 -16.54 -26.24 -13.47
CA GLU A 36 -15.35 -26.50 -14.26
C GLU A 36 -14.25 -25.47 -13.92
N ASN A 37 -14.58 -24.17 -13.88
CA ASN A 37 -13.62 -23.13 -13.47
C ASN A 37 -13.03 -23.39 -12.08
N LEU A 38 -13.86 -23.73 -11.10
CA LEU A 38 -13.42 -24.06 -9.74
C LEU A 38 -12.49 -25.29 -9.73
N TYR A 39 -12.79 -26.31 -10.54
CA TYR A 39 -11.93 -27.48 -10.69
C TYR A 39 -10.58 -27.12 -11.33
N GLN A 40 -10.59 -26.29 -12.39
CA GLN A 40 -9.36 -25.81 -13.02
C GLN A 40 -8.51 -24.99 -12.04
N GLU A 41 -9.12 -24.13 -11.22
CA GLU A 41 -8.41 -23.40 -10.17
C GLU A 41 -7.91 -24.32 -9.03
N TYR A 42 -8.65 -25.37 -8.70
CA TYR A 42 -8.20 -26.42 -7.77
C TYR A 42 -6.96 -27.15 -8.29
N GLN A 43 -6.93 -27.50 -9.59
CA GLN A 43 -5.79 -28.15 -10.25
C GLN A 43 -4.54 -27.26 -10.26
N LYS A 44 -4.71 -25.95 -10.45
CA LYS A 44 -3.60 -24.97 -10.41
C LYS A 44 -3.07 -24.72 -9.00
N ALA A 45 -3.81 -25.10 -7.97
CA ALA A 45 -3.45 -24.78 -6.61
C ALA A 45 -2.25 -25.62 -6.13
N PRO A 46 -1.32 -25.02 -5.36
CA PRO A 46 -0.09 -25.70 -5.02
C PRO A 46 -0.34 -26.89 -4.10
N VAL A 47 0.30 -28.01 -4.45
CA VAL A 47 0.28 -29.27 -3.70
C VAL A 47 1.47 -29.31 -2.75
N ARG A 48 1.30 -29.91 -1.55
CA ARG A 48 2.40 -30.03 -0.59
C ARG A 48 3.40 -31.09 -1.07
N PRO A 49 4.72 -30.94 -0.78
CA PRO A 49 5.68 -31.99 -1.06
C PRO A 49 5.22 -33.34 -0.49
N GLY A 50 5.24 -34.39 -1.32
CA GLY A 50 4.79 -35.73 -0.94
C GLY A 50 3.27 -35.96 -1.03
N GLN A 51 2.50 -35.05 -1.62
CA GLN A 51 1.08 -35.28 -1.95
C GLN A 51 0.89 -35.27 -3.46
N GLU A 52 0.03 -36.15 -3.99
CA GLU A 52 -0.35 -36.15 -5.40
C GLU A 52 -1.40 -35.07 -5.70
N GLN A 53 -2.25 -34.75 -4.71
CA GLN A 53 -3.31 -33.77 -4.84
C GLN A 53 -3.48 -32.93 -3.58
N ARG A 54 -4.00 -31.71 -3.76
CA ARG A 54 -4.26 -30.79 -2.65
C ARG A 54 -5.48 -31.24 -1.86
N LYS A 55 -5.37 -31.29 -0.53
CA LYS A 55 -6.53 -31.59 0.32
C LYS A 55 -7.63 -30.53 0.15
N VAL A 56 -8.82 -30.95 -0.28
CA VAL A 56 -10.02 -30.12 -0.33
C VAL A 56 -10.56 -29.91 1.09
N THR A 57 -10.50 -28.67 1.58
CA THR A 57 -11.06 -28.27 2.88
C THR A 57 -12.18 -27.26 2.66
N SER A 58 -13.11 -27.14 3.60
CA SER A 58 -14.22 -26.18 3.49
C SER A 58 -13.72 -24.73 3.31
N GLN A 59 -12.64 -24.35 3.98
CA GLN A 59 -12.01 -23.03 3.80
C GLN A 59 -11.44 -22.84 2.38
N PHE A 60 -10.87 -23.89 1.80
CA PHE A 60 -10.33 -23.82 0.46
C PHE A 60 -11.44 -23.74 -0.60
N ILE A 61 -12.55 -24.44 -0.40
CA ILE A 61 -13.73 -24.33 -1.27
C ILE A 61 -14.31 -22.90 -1.22
N ILE A 62 -14.49 -22.33 -0.03
CA ILE A 62 -14.96 -20.94 0.12
C ILE A 62 -14.02 -19.96 -0.60
N TYR A 63 -12.70 -20.21 -0.56
CA TYR A 63 -11.74 -19.40 -1.29
C TYR A 63 -11.92 -19.53 -2.81
N LEU A 64 -12.07 -20.74 -3.35
CA LEU A 64 -12.29 -20.93 -4.79
C LEU A 64 -13.57 -20.21 -5.24
N LEU A 65 -14.66 -20.35 -4.49
CA LEU A 65 -15.93 -19.64 -4.75
C LEU A 65 -15.75 -18.11 -4.69
N SER A 66 -14.97 -17.60 -3.73
CA SER A 66 -14.68 -16.16 -3.64
C SER A 66 -13.89 -15.64 -4.85
N CYS A 67 -13.00 -16.45 -5.42
CA CYS A 67 -12.26 -16.11 -6.63
C CYS A 67 -13.19 -16.12 -7.86
N GLU A 68 -14.00 -17.17 -8.02
CA GLU A 68 -14.95 -17.31 -9.13
C GLU A 68 -15.97 -16.16 -9.16
N PHE A 69 -16.53 -15.80 -8.01
CA PHE A 69 -17.53 -14.73 -7.91
C PHE A 69 -16.95 -13.32 -7.79
N LYS A 70 -15.61 -13.20 -7.72
CA LYS A 70 -14.91 -11.94 -7.43
C LYS A 70 -15.50 -11.22 -6.21
N ALA A 71 -15.86 -11.99 -5.18
CA ALA A 71 -16.59 -11.53 -4.01
C ALA A 71 -15.78 -11.76 -2.73
N ASP A 72 -16.12 -11.06 -1.65
CA ASP A 72 -15.45 -11.29 -0.38
C ASP A 72 -15.85 -12.66 0.20
N SER A 73 -14.88 -13.37 0.78
CA SER A 73 -15.11 -14.67 1.41
C SER A 73 -16.20 -14.64 2.50
N THR A 74 -16.42 -13.51 3.18
CA THR A 74 -17.50 -13.31 4.16
C THR A 74 -18.87 -13.30 3.50
N GLU A 75 -19.00 -12.67 2.33
CA GLU A 75 -20.22 -12.67 1.53
C GLU A 75 -20.56 -14.09 1.06
N VAL A 76 -19.57 -14.82 0.53
CA VAL A 76 -19.71 -16.25 0.16
C VAL A 76 -20.12 -17.09 1.36
N THR A 77 -19.51 -16.87 2.52
CA THR A 77 -19.86 -17.61 3.75
C THR A 77 -21.27 -17.29 4.22
N ALA A 78 -21.67 -16.02 4.17
CA ALA A 78 -23.01 -15.59 4.55
C ALA A 78 -24.06 -16.22 3.62
N ALA A 79 -23.82 -16.23 2.31
CA ALA A 79 -24.68 -16.89 1.33
C ALA A 79 -24.78 -18.40 1.59
N LEU A 80 -23.68 -19.07 1.91
CA LEU A 80 -23.68 -20.49 2.30
C LEU A 80 -24.44 -20.77 3.61
N GLN A 81 -24.56 -19.76 4.48
CA GLN A 81 -25.25 -19.88 5.77
C GLN A 81 -26.72 -19.48 5.74
N LYS A 82 -27.21 -18.81 4.66
CA LYS A 82 -28.58 -18.28 4.55
C LYS A 82 -29.70 -19.32 4.76
N LYS A 83 -29.41 -20.62 4.63
CA LYS A 83 -30.40 -21.71 4.80
C LYS A 83 -30.38 -22.40 6.17
N ASN A 84 -29.46 -22.07 7.08
CA ASN A 84 -29.56 -22.61 8.43
C ASN A 84 -30.63 -21.81 9.19
N PRO A 85 -31.69 -22.44 9.74
CA PRO A 85 -32.58 -21.75 10.66
C PRO A 85 -31.72 -21.14 11.77
N ALA A 86 -32.06 -19.91 12.18
CA ALA A 86 -31.34 -19.24 13.25
C ALA A 86 -31.30 -20.16 14.45
N ARG A 87 -30.14 -20.79 14.72
CA ARG A 87 -29.90 -21.37 16.04
C ARG A 87 -30.06 -20.20 16.99
N GLU A 88 -31.02 -20.29 17.90
CA GLU A 88 -31.18 -19.34 18.99
C GLU A 88 -29.83 -19.25 19.71
N ALA A 89 -29.06 -18.23 19.36
CA ALA A 89 -27.86 -17.91 20.08
C ALA A 89 -28.34 -17.56 21.49
N LYS A 90 -27.90 -18.33 22.49
CA LYS A 90 -28.10 -18.02 23.91
C LYS A 90 -27.95 -16.51 24.07
N LYS A 91 -29.05 -15.85 24.47
CA LYS A 91 -29.10 -14.39 24.69
C LYS A 91 -27.83 -14.00 25.44
N ARG A 92 -26.93 -13.28 24.77
CA ARG A 92 -25.84 -12.59 25.46
C ARG A 92 -26.51 -11.71 26.50
N GLN A 93 -26.18 -11.94 27.77
CA GLN A 93 -26.64 -11.09 28.85
C GLN A 93 -26.34 -9.63 28.47
N ARG A 94 -27.40 -8.86 28.38
CA ARG A 94 -27.43 -7.43 28.09
C ARG A 94 -26.77 -6.75 29.29
N GLY A 95 -25.48 -6.47 29.18
CA GLY A 95 -24.70 -5.90 30.29
C GLY A 95 -23.21 -5.75 30.03
N GLN A 96 -22.73 -5.97 28.80
CA GLN A 96 -21.41 -5.48 28.42
C GLN A 96 -21.61 -4.15 27.72
N GLU A 97 -21.42 -3.07 28.47
CA GLU A 97 -21.03 -1.77 27.93
C GLU A 97 -20.05 -2.00 26.79
N GLU A 98 -20.22 -1.29 25.67
CA GLU A 98 -19.25 -1.24 24.58
C GLU A 98 -17.91 -0.79 25.15
N LYS A 99 -17.11 -1.74 25.64
CA LYS A 99 -15.75 -1.47 26.05
C LYS A 99 -15.05 -0.92 24.82
N ALA A 100 -14.59 0.32 24.95
CA ALA A 100 -13.80 1.00 23.96
C ALA A 100 -12.79 0.02 23.35
N PRO A 101 -12.63 0.01 22.02
CA PRO A 101 -11.83 -0.99 21.33
C PRO A 101 -10.45 -1.06 21.98
N ALA A 102 -10.07 -2.27 22.39
CA ALA A 102 -8.75 -2.50 22.97
C ALA A 102 -7.69 -1.91 22.02
N PRO A 103 -6.79 -1.03 22.50
CA PRO A 103 -5.79 -0.43 21.66
C PRO A 103 -5.00 -1.53 20.96
N LEU A 104 -4.82 -1.39 19.65
CA LEU A 104 -4.06 -2.32 18.81
C LEU A 104 -2.75 -2.66 19.51
N ARG A 105 -2.66 -3.88 20.07
CA ARG A 105 -1.49 -4.39 20.81
C ARG A 105 -0.19 -4.34 19.97
N SER A 106 -0.30 -4.06 18.67
CA SER A 106 0.80 -3.88 17.72
C SER A 106 1.48 -2.51 17.79
N GLU A 107 0.83 -1.43 18.20
CA GLU A 107 1.42 -0.08 18.10
C GLU A 107 2.66 0.09 18.99
N LYS A 108 2.63 -0.46 20.22
CA LYS A 108 3.78 -0.41 21.14
C LYS A 108 5.00 -1.21 20.65
N LYS A 109 4.80 -2.25 19.83
CA LYS A 109 5.92 -3.00 19.22
C LYS A 109 6.47 -2.29 17.98
N ILE A 110 5.60 -1.69 17.16
CA ILE A 110 5.99 -1.00 15.92
C ILE A 110 6.78 0.28 16.22
N LYS A 111 6.43 1.04 17.27
CA LYS A 111 7.18 2.26 17.66
C LYS A 111 8.64 1.97 18.07
N LYS A 112 8.99 0.73 18.44
CA LYS A 112 10.38 0.35 18.76
C LYS A 112 11.25 0.10 17.52
N GLU A 113 10.67 -0.07 16.33
CA GLU A 113 11.40 -0.38 15.10
C GLU A 113 11.68 0.84 14.21
N ILE A 114 11.10 2.00 14.49
CA ILE A 114 11.50 3.25 13.85
C ILE A 114 12.86 3.63 14.42
N VAL A 115 13.92 3.28 13.71
CA VAL A 115 15.28 3.63 14.09
C VAL A 115 15.43 5.15 14.03
N ALA A 116 15.82 5.75 15.15
CA ALA A 116 16.32 7.12 15.20
C ALA A 116 17.65 7.18 14.43
N SER A 117 17.57 7.22 13.11
CA SER A 117 18.71 7.40 12.23
C SER A 117 18.87 8.88 11.93
N ASN A 118 20.10 9.40 12.03
CA ASN A 118 20.47 10.76 11.65
C ASN A 118 20.52 10.94 10.12
N GLN A 119 19.71 10.20 9.38
CA GLN A 119 19.71 10.27 7.93
C GLN A 119 19.15 11.61 7.49
N LYS A 120 19.92 12.26 6.61
CA LYS A 120 19.58 13.54 6.03
C LYS A 120 18.54 13.32 4.94
N ILE A 121 17.37 13.93 5.12
CA ILE A 121 16.34 14.06 4.07
C ILE A 121 16.48 15.45 3.48
N VAL A 122 16.39 15.51 2.18
CA VAL A 122 16.54 16.75 1.42
C VAL A 122 15.31 16.94 0.55
N ALA A 123 14.80 18.16 0.48
CA ALA A 123 13.64 18.55 -0.30
C ALA A 123 14.01 19.57 -1.37
N THR A 124 13.35 19.46 -2.52
CA THR A 124 13.36 20.49 -3.57
C THR A 124 11.93 20.92 -3.83
N ILE A 125 11.74 22.23 -3.90
CA ILE A 125 10.44 22.86 -4.13
C ILE A 125 10.44 23.36 -5.57
N GLU A 126 9.44 22.94 -6.34
CA GLU A 126 9.15 23.43 -7.70
C GLU A 126 7.86 24.27 -7.63
N GLY A 127 7.91 25.51 -8.14
CA GLY A 127 6.81 26.47 -8.09
C GLY A 127 7.07 27.65 -7.14
N ALA A 128 6.00 28.28 -6.66
CA ALA A 128 6.10 29.40 -5.72
C ALA A 128 6.74 28.93 -4.40
N THR A 129 7.85 29.55 -4.03
CA THR A 129 8.58 29.19 -2.81
C THR A 129 8.03 29.97 -1.63
N ASP A 130 7.27 29.31 -0.76
CA ASP A 130 6.80 29.89 0.51
C ASP A 130 7.87 29.74 1.60
N ALA A 131 8.30 30.86 2.19
CA ALA A 131 9.25 30.86 3.31
C ALA A 131 8.72 30.07 4.51
N LYS A 132 7.40 30.03 4.74
CA LYS A 132 6.79 29.24 5.83
C LYS A 132 6.91 27.74 5.56
N LEU A 133 6.75 27.31 4.31
CA LEU A 133 6.97 25.92 3.91
C LEU A 133 8.43 25.51 4.18
N ILE A 134 9.39 26.36 3.82
CA ILE A 134 10.82 26.11 4.10
C ILE A 134 11.04 25.96 5.61
N GLN A 135 10.56 26.91 6.42
CA GLN A 135 10.70 26.86 7.88
C GLN A 135 10.09 25.60 8.49
N GLU A 136 8.91 25.17 8.03
CA GLU A 136 8.25 23.97 8.52
C GLU A 136 9.02 22.69 8.13
N LEU A 137 9.57 22.64 6.91
CA LEU A 137 10.45 21.54 6.48
C LEU A 137 11.73 21.49 7.34
N GLU A 138 12.38 22.62 7.57
CA GLU A 138 13.60 22.73 8.37
C GLU A 138 13.37 22.36 9.84
N LYS A 139 12.24 22.77 10.42
CA LYS A 139 11.81 22.38 11.78
C LYS A 139 11.67 20.86 11.95
N ARG A 140 11.32 20.15 10.87
CA ARG A 140 11.26 18.68 10.81
C ARG A 140 12.62 18.04 10.51
N GLY A 141 13.66 18.85 10.39
CA GLY A 141 15.02 18.41 10.06
C GLY A 141 15.18 17.95 8.62
N ILE A 142 14.35 18.46 7.71
CA ILE A 142 14.42 18.27 6.26
C ILE A 142 15.17 19.47 5.68
N GLN A 143 16.29 19.24 4.99
CA GLN A 143 17.03 20.33 4.37
C GLN A 143 16.37 20.71 3.05
N VAL A 144 16.06 21.98 2.83
CA VAL A 144 15.65 22.47 1.50
C VAL A 144 16.89 22.88 0.70
N THR A 145 17.02 22.40 -0.53
CA THR A 145 18.14 22.79 -1.40
C THR A 145 17.81 22.63 -2.88
N GLN A 146 18.51 23.39 -3.72
CA GLN A 146 18.52 23.17 -5.17
C GLN A 146 19.74 22.31 -5.52
N TYR A 147 19.53 21.29 -6.34
CA TYR A 147 20.59 20.36 -6.73
C TYR A 147 21.38 20.86 -7.93
N THR A 148 22.63 20.43 -8.04
CA THR A 148 23.55 20.84 -9.11
C THR A 148 23.44 20.02 -10.39
N GLY A 149 22.67 18.93 -10.39
CA GLY A 149 22.38 18.14 -11.59
C GLY A 149 21.82 16.76 -11.31
N GLU A 150 21.32 16.13 -12.37
CA GLU A 150 20.87 14.73 -12.37
C GLU A 150 22.07 13.78 -12.21
N ALA A 151 21.89 12.75 -11.39
CA ALA A 151 22.86 11.67 -11.21
C ALA A 151 22.38 10.43 -11.94
N SER A 152 23.31 9.59 -12.39
CA SER A 152 22.96 8.28 -12.92
C SER A 152 22.37 7.40 -11.81
N PRO A 153 21.26 6.67 -12.08
CA PRO A 153 20.61 5.85 -11.07
C PRO A 153 21.46 4.64 -10.71
N PHE A 154 21.29 4.16 -9.49
CA PHE A 154 21.99 2.97 -9.01
C PHE A 154 21.29 1.69 -9.47
N LYS A 155 22.04 0.58 -9.58
CA LYS A 155 21.48 -0.75 -9.91
C LYS A 155 20.38 -1.12 -8.92
N GLY A 156 19.17 -1.46 -9.36
CA GLY A 156 18.02 -1.69 -8.47
C GLY A 156 17.15 -0.46 -8.20
N TYR A 157 17.48 0.68 -8.81
CA TYR A 157 16.71 1.93 -8.77
C TYR A 157 16.74 2.61 -10.14
N ARG A 158 16.88 1.82 -11.23
CA ARG A 158 17.10 2.36 -12.59
C ARG A 158 15.97 3.29 -13.04
N SER A 159 14.76 3.07 -12.54
CA SER A 159 13.55 3.85 -12.82
C SER A 159 13.29 5.00 -11.84
N VAL A 160 14.19 5.26 -10.89
CA VAL A 160 14.00 6.27 -9.84
C VAL A 160 14.91 7.46 -10.08
N GLU A 161 14.32 8.66 -10.08
CA GLU A 161 15.02 9.94 -10.16
C GLU A 161 16.13 10.03 -9.10
N THR A 162 17.36 10.33 -9.55
CA THR A 162 18.54 10.49 -8.70
C THR A 162 19.24 11.81 -8.98
N MET A 163 19.69 12.48 -7.93
CA MET A 163 20.30 13.82 -8.00
C MET A 163 21.63 13.84 -7.24
N TYR A 164 22.52 14.76 -7.59
CA TYR A 164 23.69 15.06 -6.76
C TYR A 164 23.34 16.09 -5.68
N THR A 165 23.92 15.94 -4.50
CA THR A 165 23.95 17.02 -3.49
C THR A 165 24.57 18.28 -4.10
N PRO A 166 24.29 19.49 -3.57
CA PRO A 166 24.84 20.74 -4.11
C PRO A 166 26.36 20.74 -4.30
N GLN A 167 27.10 20.04 -3.43
CA GLN A 167 28.56 19.90 -3.51
C GLN A 167 29.05 18.92 -4.59
N GLY A 168 28.15 18.26 -5.33
CA GLY A 168 28.47 17.25 -6.35
C GLY A 168 28.96 15.90 -5.79
N THR A 169 29.16 15.77 -4.48
CA THR A 169 29.88 14.63 -3.89
C THR A 169 29.02 13.40 -3.63
N ASN A 170 27.75 13.58 -3.27
CA ASN A 170 26.88 12.47 -2.87
C ASN A 170 25.67 12.35 -3.78
N LYS A 171 25.28 11.11 -4.11
CA LYS A 171 24.04 10.80 -4.82
C LYS A 171 22.88 10.66 -3.84
N LEU A 172 21.73 11.19 -4.23
CA LEU A 172 20.47 11.09 -3.51
C LEU A 172 19.44 10.44 -4.43
N ARG A 173 18.56 9.59 -3.87
CA ARG A 173 17.42 9.02 -4.62
C ARG A 173 16.13 9.65 -4.13
N LYS A 174 15.19 9.86 -5.04
CA LYS A 174 13.83 10.24 -4.70
C LYS A 174 13.17 9.17 -3.82
N ILE A 175 12.50 9.60 -2.75
CA ILE A 175 11.68 8.75 -1.87
C ILE A 175 10.19 9.01 -2.05
N GLY A 176 9.85 10.18 -2.57
CA GLY A 176 8.48 10.54 -2.86
C GLY A 176 8.35 11.99 -3.31
N GLU A 177 7.11 12.35 -3.58
CA GLU A 177 6.72 13.67 -4.08
C GLU A 177 5.32 14.00 -3.54
N VAL A 178 5.11 15.28 -3.22
CA VAL A 178 3.79 15.84 -2.95
C VAL A 178 3.54 16.92 -3.98
N LYS A 179 2.47 16.78 -4.76
CA LYS A 179 1.99 17.75 -5.74
C LYS A 179 0.60 18.21 -5.34
N VAL A 180 0.40 19.51 -5.35
CA VAL A 180 -0.91 20.14 -5.14
C VAL A 180 -1.23 21.03 -6.32
N GLU A 181 -2.44 20.87 -6.84
CA GLU A 181 -3.00 21.70 -7.90
C GLU A 181 -4.24 22.41 -7.36
N SER A 182 -4.16 23.74 -7.29
CA SER A 182 -5.24 24.59 -6.80
C SER A 182 -6.25 24.91 -7.91
N LYS A 183 -7.40 25.49 -7.53
CA LYS A 183 -8.41 25.99 -8.47
C LYS A 183 -7.87 27.00 -9.49
N THR A 184 -6.85 27.78 -9.13
CA THR A 184 -6.18 28.73 -10.04
C THR A 184 -5.18 28.05 -10.99
N ARG A 185 -5.14 26.72 -11.02
CA ARG A 185 -4.18 25.89 -11.77
C ARG A 185 -2.72 26.18 -11.44
N LYS A 186 -2.46 26.82 -10.28
CA LYS A 186 -1.10 26.92 -9.75
C LYS A 186 -0.73 25.53 -9.23
N VAL A 187 0.36 25.00 -9.77
CA VAL A 187 0.91 23.71 -9.36
C VAL A 187 2.10 23.95 -8.46
N SER A 188 2.02 23.46 -7.23
CA SER A 188 3.11 23.48 -6.26
C SER A 188 3.57 22.05 -6.01
N ARG A 189 4.88 21.82 -6.02
CA ARG A 189 5.43 20.47 -5.86
C ARG A 189 6.63 20.47 -4.92
N VAL A 190 6.69 19.48 -4.04
CA VAL A 190 7.88 19.17 -3.23
C VAL A 190 8.32 17.76 -3.51
N LYS A 191 9.57 17.62 -3.96
CA LYS A 191 10.23 16.33 -4.16
C LYS A 191 11.14 16.05 -2.96
N PHE A 192 11.03 14.85 -2.41
CA PHE A 192 11.83 14.41 -1.27
C PHE A 192 12.87 13.39 -1.71
N PHE A 193 14.09 13.58 -1.22
CA PHE A 193 15.24 12.75 -1.53
C PHE A 193 15.89 12.27 -0.24
N GLY A 194 16.27 11.00 -0.23
CA GLY A 194 17.06 10.40 0.84
C GLY A 194 18.42 9.98 0.32
N LYS A 195 19.40 9.90 1.24
CA LYS A 195 20.68 9.26 0.90
C LYS A 195 20.43 7.89 0.28
N GLU A 196 21.18 7.63 -0.78
CA GLU A 196 21.27 6.31 -1.34
C GLU A 196 21.67 5.33 -0.23
N THR A 197 20.95 4.22 -0.09
CA THR A 197 21.22 3.29 1.01
C THR A 197 22.61 2.71 0.80
N PRO A 198 23.59 2.97 1.70
CA PRO A 198 24.96 2.56 1.44
C PRO A 198 25.02 1.04 1.36
N ILE A 199 25.60 0.54 0.27
CA ILE A 199 25.98 -0.88 0.10
C ILE A 199 27.37 -1.14 0.70
N LYS A 200 28.02 -0.13 1.30
CA LYS A 200 29.47 -0.11 1.47
C LYS A 200 30.06 -0.75 2.73
N ASN A 201 29.30 -1.35 3.63
CA ASN A 201 29.89 -2.07 4.77
C ASN A 201 29.59 -3.57 4.68
N ASP A 202 30.64 -4.39 4.66
CA ASP A 202 30.64 -5.86 4.56
C ASP A 202 29.74 -6.59 5.59
N HIS A 203 29.25 -5.88 6.61
CA HIS A 203 28.42 -6.45 7.69
C HIS A 203 26.99 -5.88 7.76
N GLN A 204 26.61 -4.88 6.96
CA GLN A 204 25.26 -4.29 6.97
C GLN A 204 24.78 -3.97 5.55
N LYS A 205 24.27 -4.99 4.85
CA LYS A 205 23.57 -4.81 3.58
C LYS A 205 22.27 -4.05 3.85
N GLY A 206 22.16 -2.79 3.44
CA GLY A 206 20.92 -2.01 3.60
C GLY A 206 19.75 -2.49 2.74
N ARG A 207 20.02 -3.37 1.77
CA ARG A 207 19.03 -4.06 0.94
C ARG A 207 19.49 -5.46 0.57
N VAL A 208 18.54 -6.31 0.20
CA VAL A 208 18.79 -7.58 -0.48
C VAL A 208 19.32 -7.30 -1.90
N ILE A 209 20.32 -8.05 -2.33
CA ILE A 209 20.77 -8.07 -3.73
C ILE A 209 20.06 -9.24 -4.41
N ILE A 210 19.25 -8.94 -5.41
CA ILE A 210 18.58 -9.94 -6.24
C ILE A 210 19.42 -10.10 -7.52
N PRO A 211 20.06 -11.26 -7.76
CA PRO A 211 20.67 -11.58 -9.04
C PRO A 211 19.59 -11.66 -10.15
N ASN A 212 20.02 -11.58 -11.40
CA ASN A 212 19.12 -11.85 -12.52
C ASN A 212 18.83 -13.35 -12.52
N VAL A 213 17.55 -13.72 -12.49
CA VAL A 213 17.11 -15.11 -12.46
C VAL A 213 16.11 -15.33 -13.58
N LYS A 214 16.21 -16.48 -14.26
CA LYS A 214 15.23 -16.89 -15.26
C LYS A 214 14.04 -17.55 -14.61
N LYS A 215 12.84 -17.36 -15.16
CA LYS A 215 11.58 -17.94 -14.67
C LYS A 215 11.64 -19.46 -14.64
N LYS A 216 12.35 -20.05 -15.62
CA LYS A 216 12.55 -21.50 -15.71
C LYS A 216 13.30 -22.04 -14.48
N GLU A 217 14.41 -21.39 -14.10
CA GLU A 217 15.22 -21.76 -12.93
C GLU A 217 14.41 -21.68 -11.63
N LEU A 218 13.60 -20.62 -11.47
CA LEU A 218 12.70 -20.46 -10.32
C LEU A 218 11.66 -21.58 -10.22
N ARG A 219 11.07 -21.98 -11.35
CA ARG A 219 10.06 -23.05 -11.40
C ARG A 219 10.68 -24.44 -11.26
N GLU A 220 11.90 -24.64 -11.72
CA GLU A 220 12.65 -25.89 -11.50
C GLU A 220 12.99 -26.06 -10.01
N ASP A 221 13.44 -25.00 -9.32
CA ASP A 221 13.76 -25.05 -7.88
C ASP A 221 12.48 -25.09 -7.00
N LYS A 222 11.39 -24.46 -7.46
CA LYS A 222 10.12 -24.36 -6.70
C LYS A 222 8.91 -24.64 -7.63
N PRO A 223 8.66 -25.90 -8.03
CA PRO A 223 7.60 -26.25 -8.97
C PRO A 223 6.18 -25.95 -8.44
N GLN A 224 6.02 -25.91 -7.12
CA GLN A 224 4.77 -25.55 -6.45
C GLN A 224 4.52 -24.04 -6.39
N LEU A 225 5.43 -23.18 -6.86
CA LEU A 225 5.25 -21.73 -6.80
C LEU A 225 4.21 -21.27 -7.83
N VAL A 226 3.10 -20.72 -7.34
CA VAL A 226 1.98 -20.24 -8.19
C VAL A 226 2.04 -18.73 -8.43
N SER A 227 2.82 -18.01 -7.62
CA SER A 227 3.02 -16.57 -7.77
C SER A 227 3.63 -16.20 -9.12
N ASN A 228 3.05 -15.20 -9.78
CA ASN A 228 3.63 -14.55 -10.94
C ASN A 228 4.07 -13.12 -10.59
N ARG A 229 4.73 -12.44 -11.54
CA ARG A 229 4.95 -11.00 -11.44
C ARG A 229 3.62 -10.28 -11.25
N LEU A 230 3.64 -9.27 -10.41
CA LEU A 230 2.48 -8.43 -10.22
C LEU A 230 2.47 -7.37 -11.31
N GLU A 231 1.31 -7.20 -11.93
CA GLU A 231 1.07 -6.12 -12.86
C GLU A 231 0.72 -4.83 -12.10
N PRO A 232 0.84 -3.65 -12.75
CA PRO A 232 0.31 -2.41 -12.21
C PRO A 232 -1.16 -2.57 -11.84
N SER A 233 -1.53 -2.04 -10.68
CA SER A 233 -2.89 -2.12 -10.16
C SER A 233 -3.37 -0.75 -9.73
N GLU A 234 -4.62 -0.45 -10.04
CA GLU A 234 -5.29 0.78 -9.67
C GLU A 234 -6.61 0.45 -8.96
N PHE A 235 -6.87 1.12 -7.83
CA PHE A 235 -8.07 0.90 -7.04
C PHE A 235 -8.44 2.13 -6.23
N GLU A 236 -9.73 2.31 -6.02
CA GLU A 236 -10.28 3.36 -5.16
C GLU A 236 -10.48 2.83 -3.74
N ILE A 237 -10.11 3.64 -2.75
CA ILE A 237 -10.33 3.39 -1.33
C ILE A 237 -11.29 4.43 -0.78
N THR A 238 -12.35 3.96 -0.15
CA THR A 238 -13.34 4.78 0.56
C THR A 238 -13.39 4.41 2.05
N LEU A 239 -13.95 5.28 2.88
CA LEU A 239 -14.20 4.97 4.29
C LEU A 239 -15.04 3.69 4.48
N GLU A 240 -15.98 3.42 3.57
CA GLU A 240 -16.80 2.21 3.60
C GLU A 240 -15.95 0.95 3.38
N THR A 241 -15.03 0.96 2.42
CA THR A 241 -14.12 -0.17 2.18
C THR A 241 -13.25 -0.48 3.39
N ILE A 242 -12.75 0.54 4.09
CA ILE A 242 -11.98 0.38 5.33
C ILE A 242 -12.85 -0.21 6.45
N LYS A 243 -14.08 0.27 6.61
CA LYS A 243 -15.03 -0.26 7.61
C LYS A 243 -15.37 -1.73 7.36
N LYS A 244 -15.62 -2.11 6.09
CA LYS A 244 -15.87 -3.51 5.69
C LYS A 244 -14.66 -4.41 5.92
N ALA A 245 -13.45 -3.89 5.69
CA ALA A 245 -12.22 -4.62 5.92
C ALA A 245 -11.89 -4.86 7.40
N LYS A 246 -12.46 -4.04 8.30
CA LYS A 246 -12.17 -4.10 9.74
C LYS A 246 -12.61 -5.45 10.33
N GLY A 247 -11.64 -6.21 10.82
CA GLY A 247 -11.89 -7.52 11.45
C GLY A 247 -11.78 -8.71 10.49
N ASN A 248 -11.57 -8.47 9.20
CA ASN A 248 -11.30 -9.55 8.24
C ASN A 248 -9.97 -10.23 8.57
N LYS A 249 -10.05 -11.51 8.95
CA LYS A 249 -8.88 -12.36 9.20
C LYS A 249 -8.52 -13.12 7.94
N ARG A 250 -7.22 -13.37 7.76
CA ARG A 250 -6.71 -14.27 6.71
C ARG A 250 -7.28 -15.66 6.96
N ARG A 251 -8.05 -16.20 6.01
CA ARG A 251 -8.64 -17.54 6.12
C ARG A 251 -7.67 -18.64 5.74
N ILE A 252 -6.78 -18.35 4.79
CA ILE A 252 -5.78 -19.28 4.27
C ILE A 252 -4.40 -18.70 4.57
N GLY A 253 -3.43 -19.57 4.89
CA GLY A 253 -2.05 -19.12 5.08
C GLY A 253 -1.43 -18.69 3.75
N GLN A 254 -0.59 -17.65 3.76
CA GLN A 254 0.02 -17.13 2.52
C GLN A 254 0.88 -18.16 1.78
N LYS A 255 1.60 -19.04 2.50
CA LYS A 255 2.31 -20.19 1.89
C LYS A 255 1.36 -21.14 1.17
N GLN A 256 0.14 -21.32 1.67
CA GLN A 256 -0.84 -22.20 1.04
C GLN A 256 -1.48 -21.55 -0.21
N LEU A 257 -1.51 -20.22 -0.30
CA LEU A 257 -1.96 -19.49 -1.49
C LEU A 257 -0.88 -19.48 -2.58
N THR A 258 0.35 -19.20 -2.19
CA THR A 258 1.47 -18.97 -3.13
C THR A 258 2.25 -20.25 -3.44
N GLY A 259 2.12 -21.27 -2.61
CA GLY A 259 2.79 -22.57 -2.72
C GLY A 259 4.18 -22.62 -2.07
N ALA A 260 4.79 -21.46 -1.85
CA ALA A 260 6.06 -21.33 -1.16
C ALA A 260 5.98 -20.29 -0.03
N SER A 261 6.82 -20.42 0.98
CA SER A 261 7.09 -19.31 1.89
C SER A 261 7.84 -18.20 1.13
N CYS A 262 7.67 -16.96 1.57
CA CYS A 262 8.38 -15.84 0.98
C CYS A 262 9.90 -16.05 1.06
N ARG A 263 10.39 -16.63 2.17
CA ARG A 263 11.80 -17.01 2.33
C ARG A 263 12.29 -17.95 1.24
N GLU A 264 11.55 -19.04 0.97
CA GLU A 264 11.90 -20.00 -0.09
C GLU A 264 11.99 -19.29 -1.47
N VAL A 265 11.17 -18.26 -1.71
CA VAL A 265 11.25 -17.46 -2.94
C VAL A 265 12.51 -16.60 -2.96
N PHE A 266 12.88 -15.94 -1.86
CA PHE A 266 14.14 -15.19 -1.77
C PHE A 266 15.36 -16.13 -1.96
N GLU A 267 15.37 -17.31 -1.35
CA GLU A 267 16.41 -18.33 -1.51
C GLU A 267 16.52 -18.79 -2.97
N ALA A 268 15.40 -19.07 -3.64
CA ALA A 268 15.36 -19.41 -5.06
C ALA A 268 15.88 -18.28 -5.96
N HIS A 269 15.86 -17.04 -5.47
CA HIS A 269 16.51 -15.91 -6.10
C HIS A 269 18.00 -15.77 -5.73
N GLY A 270 18.65 -16.80 -5.20
CA GLY A 270 20.07 -16.76 -4.82
C GLY A 270 20.38 -15.87 -3.63
N VAL A 271 19.38 -15.49 -2.84
CA VAL A 271 19.57 -14.69 -1.63
C VAL A 271 19.89 -15.61 -0.48
N GLU A 272 21.05 -15.39 0.14
CA GLU A 272 21.37 -16.04 1.41
C GLU A 272 20.42 -15.54 2.50
N THR A 273 19.56 -16.43 2.99
CA THR A 273 18.58 -16.07 4.02
C THR A 273 19.03 -16.52 5.40
N VAL A 274 19.04 -15.57 6.34
CA VAL A 274 19.37 -15.86 7.74
C VAL A 274 18.11 -16.34 8.46
N VAL A 275 18.17 -17.55 9.02
CA VAL A 275 17.16 -18.06 9.97
C VAL A 275 17.24 -17.21 11.24
N LEU A 276 16.16 -16.52 11.60
CA LEU A 276 16.07 -15.86 12.90
C LEU A 276 15.42 -16.79 13.92
N VAL A 277 15.88 -16.72 15.17
CA VAL A 277 15.28 -17.41 16.32
C VAL A 277 13.86 -16.88 16.60
N LYS A 278 13.56 -15.63 16.21
CA LYS A 278 12.22 -15.02 16.35
C LYS A 278 11.86 -14.18 15.12
N GLY A 279 10.67 -14.43 14.56
CA GLY A 279 10.10 -13.66 13.45
C GLY A 279 10.61 -14.07 12.05
N SER A 280 9.98 -13.54 11.01
CA SER A 280 10.42 -13.72 9.61
C SER A 280 11.00 -12.41 9.08
N LYS A 281 12.15 -12.47 8.40
CA LYS A 281 12.70 -11.33 7.65
C LYS A 281 11.98 -11.08 6.32
N TYR A 282 11.16 -12.03 5.88
CA TYR A 282 10.53 -12.03 4.56
C TYR A 282 9.04 -12.33 4.68
N HIS A 283 8.22 -11.45 4.10
CA HIS A 283 6.77 -11.50 4.16
C HIS A 283 6.20 -11.59 2.76
N TRP A 284 5.04 -12.24 2.62
CA TRP A 284 4.20 -12.02 1.46
C TRP A 284 3.47 -10.70 1.68
N GLY A 285 3.90 -9.67 0.96
CA GLY A 285 3.35 -8.32 1.03
C GLY A 285 2.13 -8.19 0.15
N HIS A 286 1.10 -7.55 0.68
CA HIS A 286 -0.10 -7.22 -0.09
C HIS A 286 0.15 -5.99 -0.95
N LEU A 287 -0.21 -6.06 -2.23
CA LEU A 287 -0.17 -4.90 -3.13
C LEU A 287 -1.20 -3.83 -2.69
N ARG A 288 -2.41 -4.28 -2.36
CA ARG A 288 -3.43 -3.53 -1.62
C ARG A 288 -3.57 -4.13 -0.22
N GLY A 289 -3.27 -3.36 0.82
CA GLY A 289 -3.36 -3.82 2.21
C GLY A 289 -4.72 -4.41 2.57
N LEU A 290 -4.74 -5.48 3.38
CA LEU A 290 -5.99 -6.10 3.84
C LEU A 290 -6.88 -5.10 4.60
N CYS A 291 -6.28 -4.19 5.36
CA CYS A 291 -6.99 -3.11 6.08
C CYS A 291 -7.65 -2.09 5.16
N LEU A 292 -7.27 -2.07 3.87
CA LEU A 292 -7.82 -1.20 2.84
C LEU A 292 -8.80 -1.94 1.93
N GLY A 293 -9.21 -3.17 2.27
CA GLY A 293 -10.07 -4.01 1.44
C GLY A 293 -9.32 -4.83 0.38
N GLY A 294 -8.02 -5.05 0.56
CA GLY A 294 -7.23 -5.89 -0.33
C GLY A 294 -7.67 -7.35 -0.38
N GLN A 295 -7.48 -7.99 -1.54
CA GLN A 295 -7.77 -9.40 -1.72
C GLN A 295 -6.67 -10.30 -1.14
N HIS A 296 -7.06 -11.43 -0.56
CA HIS A 296 -6.14 -12.44 -0.04
C HIS A 296 -5.89 -13.56 -1.06
N THR A 297 -5.33 -13.21 -2.23
CA THR A 297 -5.06 -14.14 -3.34
C THR A 297 -3.59 -14.06 -3.76
N ALA A 298 -3.07 -15.10 -4.44
CA ALA A 298 -1.67 -15.12 -4.91
C ALA A 298 -1.36 -13.96 -5.88
N ALA A 299 -2.34 -13.55 -6.70
CA ALA A 299 -2.22 -12.44 -7.65
C ALA A 299 -2.11 -11.05 -7.00
N HIS A 300 -2.25 -10.95 -5.68
CA HIS A 300 -2.08 -9.69 -4.92
C HIS A 300 -0.95 -9.77 -3.89
N LEU A 301 -0.17 -10.84 -3.92
CA LEU A 301 0.91 -11.09 -2.99
C LEU A 301 2.25 -11.10 -3.71
N MET A 302 3.19 -10.29 -3.22
CA MET A 302 4.58 -10.29 -3.69
C MET A 302 5.56 -10.63 -2.57
N PRO A 303 6.73 -11.20 -2.91
CA PRO A 303 7.79 -11.35 -1.93
C PRO A 303 8.35 -9.98 -1.56
N ILE A 304 8.39 -9.69 -0.27
CA ILE A 304 8.93 -8.44 0.28
C ILE A 304 9.68 -8.73 1.58
N THR A 305 10.65 -7.90 1.92
CA THR A 305 11.26 -7.92 3.26
C THR A 305 10.27 -7.42 4.32
N ALA A 306 10.44 -7.83 5.56
CA ALA A 306 9.59 -7.40 6.67
C ALA A 306 9.64 -5.86 6.84
N ALA A 307 10.83 -5.27 6.78
CA ALA A 307 11.00 -3.82 6.90
C ALA A 307 10.29 -3.06 5.78
N ALA A 308 10.43 -3.48 4.51
CA ALA A 308 9.71 -2.85 3.41
C ALA A 308 8.19 -3.02 3.53
N ASN A 309 7.69 -4.17 4.01
CA ASN A 309 6.27 -4.36 4.29
C ASN A 309 5.75 -3.39 5.37
N TYR A 310 6.55 -3.12 6.42
CA TYR A 310 6.21 -2.11 7.42
C TYR A 310 6.29 -0.69 6.88
N ASN A 311 7.20 -0.42 5.93
CA ASN A 311 7.25 0.87 5.23
C ASN A 311 5.97 1.11 4.43
N THR A 312 5.45 0.09 3.72
CA THR A 312 4.16 0.19 3.03
C THR A 312 3.03 0.51 4.01
N LEU A 313 2.98 -0.21 5.15
CA LEU A 313 1.98 0.07 6.19
C LEU A 313 2.08 1.51 6.72
N ASN A 314 3.28 2.00 7.01
CA ASN A 314 3.46 3.29 7.69
C ASN A 314 3.41 4.50 6.75
N LEU A 315 3.89 4.37 5.51
CA LEU A 315 3.97 5.48 4.55
C LEU A 315 2.73 5.55 3.64
N VAL A 316 2.07 4.42 3.39
CA VAL A 316 0.95 4.33 2.44
C VAL A 316 -0.35 4.01 3.17
N GLU A 317 -0.44 2.84 3.82
CA GLU A 317 -1.73 2.34 4.29
C GLU A 317 -2.32 3.15 5.46
N LYS A 318 -1.50 3.46 6.48
CA LYS A 318 -1.94 4.26 7.62
C LYS A 318 -2.34 5.68 7.23
N PRO A 319 -1.55 6.45 6.45
CA PRO A 319 -1.95 7.78 6.01
C PRO A 319 -3.27 7.80 5.24
N ILE A 320 -3.54 6.80 4.40
CA ILE A 320 -4.83 6.66 3.72
C ILE A 320 -5.96 6.49 4.75
N ILE A 321 -5.79 5.57 5.71
CA ILE A 321 -6.79 5.33 6.76
C ILE A 321 -7.03 6.60 7.58
N GLU A 322 -5.96 7.28 8.00
CA GLU A 322 -6.03 8.50 8.79
C GLU A 322 -6.77 9.60 8.00
N LYS A 323 -6.41 9.85 6.74
CA LYS A 323 -7.09 10.85 5.89
C LYS A 323 -8.59 10.57 5.72
N LEU A 324 -8.98 9.32 5.49
CA LEU A 324 -10.39 8.95 5.26
C LEU A 324 -11.22 8.81 6.56
N THR A 325 -10.58 8.64 7.71
CA THR A 325 -11.28 8.46 9.00
C THR A 325 -11.30 9.72 9.86
N LYS A 326 -10.39 10.67 9.63
CA LYS A 326 -10.32 11.93 10.37
C LYS A 326 -11.61 12.71 10.16
N LYS A 327 -12.38 12.88 11.23
CA LYS A 327 -13.51 13.82 11.26
C LYS A 327 -12.93 15.23 11.14
N ARG A 328 -13.30 15.95 10.09
CA ARG A 328 -12.88 17.34 9.87
C ARG A 328 -14.10 18.21 10.15
N GLU A 329 -13.91 19.20 11.03
CA GLU A 329 -14.97 20.01 11.64
C GLU A 329 -15.64 20.95 10.63
N ASN A 330 -14.95 21.25 9.53
CA ASN A 330 -15.41 22.08 8.42
C ASN A 330 -15.29 21.26 7.12
N SER A 331 -16.09 21.58 6.10
CA SER A 331 -16.41 20.88 4.82
C SER A 331 -15.29 20.21 3.99
N ASN A 332 -14.06 20.19 4.50
CA ASN A 332 -12.84 19.48 4.07
C ASN A 332 -12.99 17.95 4.12
N CYS A 333 -13.97 17.39 3.42
CA CYS A 333 -14.11 15.95 3.33
C CYS A 333 -13.29 15.38 2.16
N ILE A 334 -12.56 14.29 2.44
CA ILE A 334 -11.98 13.42 1.41
C ILE A 334 -12.93 12.23 1.31
N GLN A 335 -13.56 12.05 0.15
CA GLN A 335 -14.54 10.97 -0.05
C GLN A 335 -13.84 9.64 -0.35
N SER A 336 -12.82 9.71 -1.19
CA SER A 336 -12.04 8.56 -1.63
C SER A 336 -10.60 8.96 -1.95
N ILE A 337 -9.73 7.95 -2.02
CA ILE A 337 -8.36 8.08 -2.50
C ILE A 337 -8.17 7.03 -3.58
N THR A 338 -7.83 7.45 -4.79
CA THR A 338 -7.40 6.56 -5.86
C THR A 338 -5.94 6.20 -5.64
N VAL A 339 -5.65 4.92 -5.67
CA VAL A 339 -4.30 4.39 -5.46
C VAL A 339 -3.90 3.60 -6.67
N LYS A 340 -2.82 4.04 -7.31
CA LYS A 340 -2.13 3.30 -8.36
C LYS A 340 -0.80 2.83 -7.82
N VAL A 341 -0.55 1.52 -7.94
CA VAL A 341 0.69 0.90 -7.52
C VAL A 341 1.32 0.18 -8.69
N THR A 342 2.55 0.57 -9.01
CA THR A 342 3.32 0.08 -10.15
C THR A 342 4.57 -0.63 -9.64
N PRO A 343 4.58 -1.98 -9.63
CA PRO A 343 5.79 -2.76 -9.42
C PRO A 343 6.74 -2.59 -10.60
N ILE A 344 8.00 -2.26 -10.33
CA ILE A 344 9.03 -2.09 -11.36
C ILE A 344 10.06 -3.21 -11.20
N TYR A 345 10.24 -3.98 -12.27
CA TYR A 345 11.18 -5.11 -12.34
C TYR A 345 12.38 -4.74 -13.21
N SER A 346 13.52 -5.42 -13.00
CA SER A 346 14.65 -5.30 -13.92
C SER A 346 14.29 -5.88 -15.29
N GLU A 347 14.59 -5.14 -16.36
CA GLU A 347 14.32 -5.54 -17.75
C GLU A 347 14.98 -6.88 -18.11
N ASP A 348 16.22 -7.08 -17.64
CA ASP A 348 17.04 -8.26 -17.93
C ASP A 348 16.78 -9.46 -16.99
N SER A 349 15.72 -9.41 -16.19
CA SER A 349 15.42 -10.41 -15.16
C SER A 349 13.98 -10.87 -15.30
N GLU A 350 13.70 -12.12 -14.93
CA GLU A 350 12.34 -12.65 -14.74
C GLU A 350 11.99 -12.82 -13.24
N SER A 351 12.74 -12.14 -12.36
CA SER A 351 12.49 -12.16 -10.92
C SER A 351 11.04 -11.81 -10.56
N LEU A 352 10.50 -12.51 -9.55
CA LEU A 352 9.19 -12.23 -8.95
C LEU A 352 9.24 -11.08 -7.93
N ILE A 353 10.43 -10.56 -7.61
CA ILE A 353 10.66 -9.53 -6.60
C ILE A 353 10.91 -8.21 -7.32
N PRO A 354 10.05 -7.19 -7.15
CA PRO A 354 10.27 -5.90 -7.79
C PRO A 354 11.51 -5.20 -7.21
N GLU A 355 12.19 -4.42 -8.03
CA GLU A 355 13.25 -3.51 -7.58
C GLU A 355 12.65 -2.36 -6.75
N VAL A 356 11.50 -1.86 -7.23
CA VAL A 356 10.81 -0.69 -6.69
C VAL A 356 9.30 -0.88 -6.79
N LEU A 357 8.57 -0.36 -5.81
CA LEU A 357 7.14 -0.12 -5.86
C LEU A 357 6.93 1.38 -5.91
N ASN A 358 6.27 1.84 -6.96
CA ASN A 358 5.83 3.22 -7.06
C ASN A 358 4.34 3.29 -6.70
N PHE A 359 4.02 3.96 -5.59
CA PHE A 359 2.64 4.26 -5.20
C PHE A 359 2.32 5.70 -5.59
N GLU A 360 1.23 5.88 -6.31
CA GLU A 360 0.63 7.17 -6.64
C GLU A 360 -0.74 7.21 -5.95
N LEU A 361 -0.94 8.23 -5.12
CA LEU A 361 -2.14 8.44 -4.33
C LEU A 361 -2.76 9.76 -4.78
N ASP A 362 -3.96 9.70 -5.32
CA ASP A 362 -4.70 10.85 -5.82
C ASP A 362 -5.99 11.03 -5.04
N TRP A 363 -6.28 12.26 -4.62
CA TRP A 363 -7.54 12.58 -3.99
C TRP A 363 -7.93 14.04 -4.19
N GLU A 364 -9.23 14.26 -4.08
CA GLU A 364 -9.82 15.59 -4.04
C GLU A 364 -10.12 15.98 -2.60
N GLU A 365 -9.82 17.22 -2.26
CA GLU A 365 -10.13 17.81 -0.96
C GLU A 365 -11.02 19.04 -1.18
N LYS A 366 -12.31 18.93 -0.82
CA LYS A 366 -13.28 20.01 -0.92
C LYS A 366 -13.07 21.02 0.19
N ILE A 367 -12.60 22.23 -0.09
CA ILE A 367 -12.44 23.27 0.94
C ILE A 367 -13.78 23.94 1.26
N SER A 368 -14.59 24.17 0.23
CA SER A 368 -15.94 24.73 0.32
C SER A 368 -16.82 24.09 -0.76
N ASP A 369 -18.10 24.48 -0.82
CA ASP A 369 -19.02 24.01 -1.86
C ASP A 369 -18.55 24.36 -3.29
N THR A 370 -17.63 25.32 -3.44
CA THR A 370 -17.16 25.84 -4.73
C THR A 370 -15.67 25.67 -4.97
N GLU A 371 -14.93 25.11 -4.01
CA GLU A 371 -13.47 25.01 -4.05
C GLU A 371 -13.00 23.60 -3.72
N THR A 372 -12.22 23.03 -4.64
CA THR A 372 -11.62 21.70 -4.51
C THR A 372 -10.15 21.80 -4.87
N ASN A 373 -9.30 21.21 -4.03
CA ASN A 373 -7.90 21.00 -4.34
C ASN A 373 -7.67 19.58 -4.83
N TYR A 374 -6.85 19.44 -5.85
CA TYR A 374 -6.38 18.16 -6.36
C TYR A 374 -5.01 17.89 -5.78
N LYS A 375 -4.88 16.76 -5.08
CA LYS A 375 -3.63 16.36 -4.44
C LYS A 375 -3.17 15.03 -5.02
N THR A 376 -1.91 15.01 -5.43
CA THR A 376 -1.22 13.81 -5.88
C THR A 376 -0.01 13.60 -5.00
N LYS A 377 0.21 12.36 -4.60
CA LYS A 377 1.34 11.97 -3.77
C LYS A 377 1.98 10.70 -4.26
N THR A 378 3.27 10.78 -4.51
CA THR A 378 4.07 9.64 -4.95
C THR A 378 4.94 9.14 -3.81
N ILE A 379 4.97 7.84 -3.57
CA ILE A 379 5.79 7.18 -2.54
C ILE A 379 6.53 6.01 -3.17
N ILE A 380 7.86 5.99 -2.99
CA ILE A 380 8.74 4.98 -3.58
C ILE A 380 9.23 4.03 -2.48
N ILE A 381 8.89 2.75 -2.61
CA ILE A 381 9.28 1.69 -1.66
C ILE A 381 10.19 0.68 -2.36
N ASN A 382 11.31 0.32 -1.73
CA ASN A 382 12.13 -0.79 -2.18
C ASN A 382 11.69 -2.08 -1.45
N PRO A 383 11.12 -3.08 -2.15
CA PRO A 383 10.69 -4.35 -1.54
C PRO A 383 11.82 -5.13 -0.84
N CYS A 384 13.05 -4.93 -1.30
CA CYS A 384 14.26 -5.55 -0.80
C CYS A 384 14.93 -4.76 0.35
N SER A 385 14.35 -3.66 0.83
CA SER A 385 14.96 -2.85 1.89
C SER A 385 14.96 -3.57 3.25
N TYR A 386 16.12 -3.76 3.85
CA TYR A 386 16.18 -4.20 5.26
C TYR A 386 15.96 -3.06 6.25
N ARG A 387 15.91 -1.81 5.76
CA ARG A 387 15.78 -0.62 6.58
C ARG A 387 14.32 -0.17 6.69
N PRO A 388 13.79 -0.03 7.91
CA PRO A 388 12.54 0.68 8.15
C PRO A 388 12.66 2.16 7.77
N ALA A 389 11.54 2.78 7.39
CA ALA A 389 11.46 4.22 7.20
C ALA A 389 11.72 4.92 8.54
N THR A 390 12.54 5.97 8.49
CA THR A 390 12.84 6.81 9.65
C THR A 390 11.66 7.72 9.97
N SER A 391 11.58 8.24 11.21
CA SER A 391 10.55 9.23 11.56
C SER A 391 10.55 10.40 10.58
N LYS A 392 11.74 10.91 10.21
CA LYS A 392 11.87 12.02 9.25
C LYS A 392 11.31 11.69 7.87
N GLU A 393 11.50 10.47 7.38
CA GLU A 393 10.91 10.04 6.10
C GLU A 393 9.40 9.92 6.19
N CYS A 394 8.89 9.38 7.30
CA CYS A 394 7.46 9.36 7.58
C CYS A 394 6.92 10.79 7.63
N ASP A 395 7.49 11.67 8.45
CA ASP A 395 7.02 13.05 8.61
C ASP A 395 7.08 13.85 7.31
N ALA A 396 8.15 13.70 6.53
CA ALA A 396 8.30 14.36 5.22
C ALA A 396 7.22 13.93 4.23
N LEU A 397 6.92 12.62 4.20
CA LEU A 397 5.97 12.10 3.24
C LEU A 397 4.55 12.24 3.76
N THR A 398 4.24 12.03 5.04
CA THR A 398 2.87 11.88 5.56
C THR A 398 2.28 13.14 6.21
N SER A 399 3.03 14.23 6.34
CA SER A 399 2.55 15.46 6.97
C SER A 399 1.49 16.17 6.13
N GLU A 400 0.31 16.39 6.73
CA GLU A 400 -0.73 17.27 6.17
C GLU A 400 -0.28 18.75 6.15
N ASP A 401 0.59 19.16 7.09
CA ASP A 401 1.06 20.55 7.18
C ASP A 401 1.82 20.95 5.92
N ILE A 402 2.71 20.08 5.43
CA ILE A 402 3.42 20.28 4.15
C ILE A 402 2.43 20.44 2.99
N GLU A 403 1.41 19.59 2.93
CA GLU A 403 0.38 19.67 1.88
C GLU A 403 -0.43 20.99 1.98
N ASN A 404 -0.67 21.48 3.19
CA ASN A 404 -1.45 22.70 3.44
C ASN A 404 -0.66 23.96 3.07
N PHE A 405 0.65 23.99 3.34
CA PHE A 405 1.50 25.10 2.90
C PHE A 405 1.60 25.20 1.37
N LEU A 406 1.50 24.09 0.64
CA LEU A 406 1.52 24.11 -0.83
C LEU A 406 0.28 24.74 -1.48
N ILE A 407 -0.81 24.89 -0.71
CA ILE A 407 -2.05 25.52 -1.16
C ILE A 407 -1.95 27.07 -1.07
N SER A 408 -1.03 27.62 -0.28
CA SER A 408 -0.92 29.07 -0.06
C SER A 408 0.27 29.71 -0.77
N PRO A 409 -0.01 30.66 -1.67
CA PRO A 409 0.86 31.84 -1.73
C PRO A 409 0.16 33.15 -1.33
N GLU A 410 -1.17 33.28 -1.44
CA GLU A 410 -1.82 34.62 -1.54
C GLU A 410 -3.17 34.81 -0.82
N THR A 411 -3.76 33.82 -0.15
CA THR A 411 -5.17 33.90 0.32
C THR A 411 -5.44 34.70 1.60
N ILE A 412 -4.54 35.61 2.04
CA ILE A 412 -4.82 36.52 3.18
C ILE A 412 -4.41 37.98 2.90
N GLY A 413 -4.03 38.37 1.68
CA GLY A 413 -3.49 39.73 1.49
C GLY A 413 -3.65 40.34 0.12
N ALA A 414 -4.89 40.53 -0.34
CA ALA A 414 -5.25 41.56 -1.32
C ALA A 414 -6.76 41.54 -1.55
N GLU A 415 -7.52 42.24 -0.71
CA GLU A 415 -8.80 42.88 -1.02
C GLU A 415 -9.29 43.57 0.26
N GLY A 416 -9.19 44.91 0.30
CA GLY A 416 -9.61 45.72 1.44
C GLY A 416 -8.69 46.88 1.84
N VAL A 417 -7.97 47.49 0.89
CA VAL A 417 -7.52 48.88 1.05
C VAL A 417 -7.83 49.60 -0.27
N ASP A 418 -9.11 49.93 -0.47
CA ASP A 418 -9.48 51.08 -1.30
C ASP A 418 -9.57 52.26 -0.31
N GLU A 419 -8.61 53.19 -0.33
CA GLU A 419 -8.57 54.36 -1.22
C GLU A 419 -9.84 55.22 -1.12
N ASP A 420 -10.08 55.76 0.08
CA ASP A 420 -10.89 56.98 0.27
C ASP A 420 -10.24 57.83 1.37
N TYR A 421 -9.17 58.55 1.04
CA TYR A 421 -8.71 59.71 1.81
C TYR A 421 -7.87 60.65 0.92
N LEU A 422 -8.55 61.31 -0.01
CA LEU A 422 -8.07 62.55 -0.62
C LEU A 422 -9.14 63.63 -0.45
N GLU A 423 -9.16 64.26 0.74
CA GLU A 423 -9.72 65.60 0.89
C GLU A 423 -8.73 66.54 1.59
N SER A 424 -8.17 67.42 0.76
CA SER A 424 -7.89 68.83 1.02
C SER A 424 -7.54 69.28 2.44
N SER A 425 -6.27 69.66 2.64
CA SER A 425 -5.94 70.77 3.53
C SER A 425 -4.93 71.70 2.86
N SER A 426 -5.46 72.76 2.24
CA SER A 426 -4.71 73.92 1.79
C SER A 426 -4.08 74.65 2.98
N PRO A 427 -2.79 75.02 2.96
CA PRO A 427 -2.24 75.92 3.97
C PRO A 427 -2.52 77.38 3.58
N SER A 428 -3.31 78.07 4.40
CA SER A 428 -3.45 79.53 4.37
C SER A 428 -2.11 80.23 4.68
N PRO A 429 -1.80 81.37 4.03
CA PRO A 429 -0.58 82.11 4.28
C PRO A 429 -0.73 82.99 5.52
N LYS A 430 0.28 82.98 6.41
CA LYS A 430 0.42 84.01 7.44
C LYS A 430 1.54 84.98 7.04
N ARG A 431 1.17 86.27 7.02
CA ARG A 431 2.05 87.42 7.14
C ARG A 431 2.57 87.54 8.56
#